data_AF-A0A963N6K5-F1
#
_entry.id   AF-A0A963N6K5-F1
#
_cell.length_a   1.000
_cell.length_b   1.000
_cell.length_c   1.000
_cell.angle_alpha   90.00
_cell.angle_beta   90.00
_cell.angle_gamma   90.00
#
_symmetry.space_group_name_H-M   'P 1'
#
loop_
_entity.id
_entity.type
_entity.pdbx_description
1 polymer ?
#
loop_
_entity_poly.entity_id
_entity_poly.type
_entity_poly.pdbx_seq_one_letter_code
_entity_poly.pdbx_strand_id
1 'polypeptide(L)'
;MNDDLQSELAAVRQQIDSLDGQLLELLNQRARFAQQVGEIKARHGEAGFIYRPEREAQVLHRIQESNPGPLSHETVTWFFREVMSACLSLEQPLGIAFLGPLGTFSEGAATKHFGHAARLMPQISIDDIFREVEACHADYAVVPIENSTEGAIGRTLDLLLTTPLKICGEVVLRIHQHLLSNAGSLGEVTKVYSHAQSLAQCHEWLNRSLPHAQRISVGSNAQAAQLAAAE
;
A
#
# COMPACT_ATOMS: atom_id res chain seq x y z
N MET A 1 -0.43 40.53 -23.22
CA MET A 1 -0.22 40.10 -21.80
C MET A 1 -0.97 38.84 -21.43
N ASN A 2 -2.30 38.73 -21.58
CA ASN A 2 -2.99 37.45 -21.32
C ASN A 2 -2.82 36.44 -22.47
N ASP A 3 -2.79 36.93 -23.71
CA ASP A 3 -2.62 36.09 -24.91
C ASP A 3 -1.20 35.51 -25.05
N ASP A 4 -0.16 36.26 -24.66
CA ASP A 4 1.24 35.79 -24.70
C ASP A 4 1.45 34.66 -23.68
N LEU A 5 0.95 34.83 -22.46
CA LEU A 5 0.97 33.80 -21.41
C LEU A 5 0.20 32.56 -21.86
N GLN A 6 -0.99 32.72 -22.46
CA GLN A 6 -1.76 31.59 -22.97
C GLN A 6 -1.05 30.85 -24.10
N SER A 7 -0.39 31.57 -25.01
CA SER A 7 0.39 30.98 -26.10
C SER A 7 1.62 30.22 -25.60
N GLU A 8 2.37 30.79 -24.64
CA GLU A 8 3.51 30.12 -24.02
C GLU A 8 3.09 28.84 -23.26
N LEU A 9 2.01 28.93 -22.47
CA LEU A 9 1.45 27.77 -21.78
C LEU A 9 0.94 26.70 -22.75
N ALA A 10 0.31 27.10 -23.86
CA ALA A 10 -0.18 26.17 -24.88
C ALA A 10 0.97 25.39 -25.53
N ALA A 11 2.08 26.06 -25.83
CA ALA A 11 3.26 25.42 -26.41
C ALA A 11 3.86 24.36 -25.46
N VAL A 12 3.98 24.67 -24.16
CA VAL A 12 4.48 23.72 -23.16
C VAL A 12 3.52 22.55 -22.97
N ARG A 13 2.20 22.80 -22.92
CA ARG A 13 1.18 21.75 -22.82
C ARG A 13 1.23 20.77 -23.99
N GLN A 14 1.42 21.29 -25.21
CA GLN A 14 1.55 20.42 -26.39
C GLN A 14 2.79 19.52 -26.31
N GLN A 15 3.89 19.99 -25.73
CA GLN A 15 5.07 19.15 -25.47
C GLN A 15 4.77 18.07 -24.43
N ILE A 16 4.03 18.41 -23.35
CA ILE A 16 3.58 17.45 -22.35
C ILE A 16 2.70 16.37 -22.99
N ASP A 17 1.69 16.77 -23.77
CA ASP A 17 0.79 15.83 -24.44
C ASP A 17 1.56 14.87 -25.37
N SER A 18 2.56 15.39 -26.10
CA SER A 18 3.42 14.56 -26.93
C SER A 18 4.27 13.58 -26.13
N LEU A 19 4.78 13.99 -24.96
CA LEU A 19 5.54 13.12 -24.06
C LEU A 19 4.65 12.06 -23.42
N ASP A 20 3.43 12.42 -23.01
CA ASP A 20 2.44 11.50 -22.46
C ASP A 20 2.07 10.42 -23.48
N GLY A 21 1.94 10.78 -24.76
CA GLY A 21 1.76 9.81 -25.85
C GLY A 21 2.92 8.81 -25.95
N GLN A 22 4.17 9.27 -25.85
CA GLN A 22 5.35 8.41 -25.88
C GLN A 22 5.44 7.53 -24.63
N LEU A 23 5.12 8.06 -23.45
CA LEU A 23 5.06 7.31 -22.21
C LEU A 23 4.03 6.19 -22.30
N LEU A 24 2.83 6.47 -22.80
CA LEU A 24 1.80 5.47 -23.00
C LEU A 24 2.26 4.36 -23.96
N GLU A 25 2.95 4.71 -25.04
CA GLU A 25 3.50 3.71 -25.96
C GLU A 25 4.53 2.81 -25.26
N LEU A 26 5.50 3.41 -24.55
CA LEU A 26 6.54 2.67 -23.81
C LEU A 26 5.96 1.77 -22.72
N LEU A 27 4.94 2.25 -21.99
CA LEU A 27 4.24 1.47 -20.97
C LEU A 27 3.54 0.26 -21.59
N ASN A 28 2.85 0.44 -22.72
CA ASN A 28 2.20 -0.67 -23.43
C ASN A 28 3.22 -1.66 -24.01
N GLN A 29 4.35 -1.18 -24.56
CA GLN A 29 5.42 -2.06 -25.03
C GLN A 29 5.98 -2.89 -23.86
N ARG A 30 6.22 -2.27 -22.71
CA ARG A 30 6.65 -2.96 -21.49
C ARG A 30 5.64 -4.03 -21.04
N ALA A 31 4.35 -3.70 -21.05
CA ALA A 31 3.29 -4.63 -20.69
C ALA A 31 3.26 -5.86 -21.60
N ARG A 32 3.45 -5.69 -22.92
CA ARG A 32 3.58 -6.81 -23.87
C ARG A 32 4.78 -7.69 -23.56
N PHE A 33 5.93 -7.11 -23.19
CA PHE A 33 7.09 -7.90 -22.78
C PHE A 33 6.84 -8.69 -21.49
N ALA A 34 6.09 -8.13 -20.53
CA ALA A 34 5.68 -8.88 -19.34
C ALA A 34 4.83 -10.10 -19.72
N GLN A 35 3.80 -9.91 -20.56
CA GLN A 35 2.98 -11.03 -21.06
C GLN A 35 3.82 -12.11 -21.76
N GLN A 36 4.78 -11.72 -22.60
CA GLN A 36 5.70 -12.68 -23.24
C GLN A 36 6.55 -13.46 -22.22
N VAL A 37 7.00 -12.81 -21.14
CA VAL A 37 7.70 -13.49 -20.05
C VAL A 37 6.77 -14.50 -19.36
N GLY A 38 5.52 -14.13 -19.09
CA GLY A 38 4.49 -15.05 -18.58
C GLY A 38 4.27 -16.27 -19.48
N GLU A 39 4.12 -16.06 -20.79
CA GLU A 39 3.98 -17.13 -21.79
C GLU A 39 5.21 -18.07 -21.85
N ILE A 40 6.42 -17.51 -21.74
CA ILE A 40 7.65 -18.30 -21.70
C ILE A 40 7.69 -19.18 -20.44
N LYS A 41 7.36 -18.63 -19.27
CA LYS A 41 7.32 -19.38 -18.00
C LYS A 41 6.26 -20.48 -18.03
N ALA A 42 5.07 -20.19 -18.57
CA ALA A 42 3.99 -21.17 -18.71
C ALA A 42 4.42 -22.37 -19.56
N ARG A 43 5.13 -22.13 -20.68
CA ARG A 43 5.65 -23.21 -21.54
C ARG A 43 6.70 -24.10 -20.88
N HIS A 44 7.44 -23.58 -19.89
CA HIS A 44 8.51 -24.30 -19.20
C HIS A 44 8.07 -24.87 -17.83
N GLY A 45 6.79 -24.80 -17.50
CA GLY A 45 6.27 -25.32 -16.23
C GLY A 45 6.60 -24.46 -15.00
N GLU A 46 7.11 -23.24 -15.18
CA GLU A 46 7.39 -22.27 -14.11
C GLU A 46 6.21 -21.31 -13.85
N ALA A 47 4.99 -21.69 -14.24
CA ALA A 47 3.79 -20.86 -14.09
C ALA A 47 3.52 -20.42 -12.63
N GLY A 48 4.07 -21.12 -11.62
CA GLY A 48 3.93 -20.77 -10.21
C GLY A 48 4.88 -19.67 -9.70
N PHE A 49 5.92 -19.27 -10.46
CA PHE A 49 6.90 -18.26 -10.03
C PHE A 49 6.75 -16.94 -10.78
N ILE A 50 5.54 -16.36 -10.70
CA ILE A 50 5.19 -15.15 -11.44
C ILE A 50 5.87 -13.92 -10.81
N TYR A 51 5.70 -13.72 -9.50
CA TYR A 51 6.29 -12.61 -8.75
C TYR A 51 7.66 -12.97 -8.15
N ARG A 52 8.65 -12.10 -8.38
CA ARG A 52 10.03 -12.23 -7.89
C ARG A 52 10.48 -10.91 -7.25
N PRO A 53 10.31 -10.73 -5.94
CA PRO A 53 10.60 -9.46 -5.26
C PRO A 53 12.06 -9.04 -5.37
N GLU A 54 13.00 -9.99 -5.44
CA GLU A 54 14.41 -9.72 -5.66
C GLU A 54 14.67 -9.06 -7.02
N ARG A 55 13.92 -9.46 -8.07
CA ARG A 55 14.04 -8.88 -9.40
C ARG A 55 13.44 -7.48 -9.42
N GLU A 56 12.32 -7.27 -8.74
CA GLU A 56 11.72 -5.95 -8.58
C GLU A 56 12.68 -4.98 -7.87
N ALA A 57 13.26 -5.39 -6.74
CA ALA A 57 14.22 -4.58 -6.00
C ALA A 57 15.43 -4.17 -6.87
N GLN A 58 15.96 -5.09 -7.68
CA GLN A 58 17.05 -4.78 -8.63
C GLN A 58 16.64 -3.75 -9.70
N VAL A 59 15.41 -3.83 -10.20
CA VAL A 59 14.91 -2.86 -11.20
C VAL A 59 14.76 -1.49 -10.55
N LEU A 60 14.13 -1.41 -9.38
CA LEU A 60 13.93 -0.16 -8.65
C LEU A 60 15.26 0.51 -8.30
N HIS A 61 16.23 -0.26 -7.81
CA HIS A 61 17.56 0.26 -7.48
C HIS A 61 18.25 0.87 -8.72
N ARG A 62 18.26 0.14 -9.84
CA ARG A 62 18.83 0.64 -11.10
C ARG A 62 18.16 1.91 -11.60
N ILE A 63 16.84 1.98 -11.50
CA ILE A 63 16.07 3.17 -11.90
C ILE A 63 16.42 4.35 -11.00
N GLN A 64 16.60 4.14 -9.69
CA GLN A 64 17.05 5.19 -8.77
C GLN A 64 18.45 5.69 -9.12
N GLU A 65 19.41 4.79 -9.36
CA GLU A 65 20.77 5.18 -9.77
C GLU A 65 20.79 5.96 -11.09
N SER A 66 19.86 5.66 -11.99
CA SER A 66 19.75 6.29 -13.30
C SER A 66 18.83 7.52 -13.30
N ASN A 67 18.32 7.97 -12.14
CA ASN A 67 17.38 9.10 -12.06
C ASN A 67 18.13 10.44 -11.93
N PRO A 68 18.22 11.27 -12.98
CA PRO A 68 18.86 12.58 -12.90
C PRO A 68 17.98 13.66 -12.23
N GLY A 69 16.75 13.32 -11.82
CA GLY A 69 15.74 14.29 -11.41
C GLY A 69 14.93 14.83 -12.60
N PRO A 70 13.94 15.70 -12.38
CA PRO A 70 13.64 16.46 -11.15
C PRO A 70 12.82 15.68 -10.10
N LEU A 71 12.31 14.50 -10.43
CA LEU A 71 11.54 13.68 -9.50
C LEU A 71 12.46 13.08 -8.42
N SER A 72 11.96 12.99 -7.19
CA SER A 72 12.67 12.32 -6.10
C SER A 72 12.78 10.81 -6.36
N HIS A 73 13.79 10.16 -5.80
CA HIS A 73 13.93 8.70 -5.89
C HIS A 73 12.69 7.97 -5.33
N GLU A 74 12.07 8.49 -4.27
CA GLU A 74 10.85 7.92 -3.70
C GLU A 74 9.68 7.95 -4.69
N THR A 75 9.46 9.11 -5.34
CA THR A 75 8.39 9.27 -6.33
C THR A 75 8.61 8.38 -7.55
N VAL A 76 9.84 8.29 -8.05
CA VAL A 76 10.17 7.41 -9.19
C VAL A 76 9.96 5.94 -8.81
N THR A 77 10.39 5.52 -7.62
CA THR A 77 10.16 4.17 -7.12
C THR A 77 8.67 3.83 -7.07
N TRP A 78 7.85 4.76 -6.58
CA TRP A 78 6.40 4.59 -6.54
C TRP A 78 5.80 4.42 -7.93
N PHE A 79 6.12 5.30 -8.90
CA PHE A 79 5.62 5.17 -10.28
C PHE A 79 5.99 3.83 -10.92
N PHE A 80 7.26 3.43 -10.84
CA PHE A 80 7.71 2.19 -11.46
C PHE A 80 7.11 0.95 -10.78
N ARG A 81 6.84 1.01 -9.47
CA ARG A 81 6.13 -0.05 -8.75
C ARG A 81 4.70 -0.21 -9.23
N GLU A 82 3.98 0.88 -9.45
CA GLU A 82 2.63 0.82 -10.04
C GLU A 82 2.65 0.24 -11.46
N VAL A 83 3.63 0.64 -12.28
CA VAL A 83 3.80 0.08 -13.62
C VAL A 83 4.14 -1.42 -13.57
N MET A 84 4.95 -1.86 -12.61
CA MET A 84 5.26 -3.27 -12.37
C MET A 84 4.01 -4.05 -11.95
N SER A 85 3.28 -3.53 -10.95
CA SER A 85 2.04 -4.10 -10.44
C SER A 85 0.99 -4.26 -11.55
N ALA A 86 0.77 -3.21 -12.34
CA ALA A 86 -0.19 -3.22 -13.44
C ALA A 86 0.19 -4.20 -14.57
N CYS A 87 1.48 -4.44 -14.81
CA CYS A 87 1.90 -5.43 -15.80
C CYS A 87 1.77 -6.85 -15.26
N LEU A 88 2.06 -7.06 -13.97
CA LEU A 88 1.95 -8.36 -13.31
C LEU A 88 0.49 -8.84 -13.27
N SER A 89 -0.46 -7.93 -13.04
CA SER A 89 -1.88 -8.26 -12.99
C SER A 89 -2.47 -8.69 -14.34
N LEU A 90 -1.82 -8.35 -15.46
CA LEU A 90 -2.19 -8.85 -16.79
C LEU A 90 -1.93 -10.35 -16.96
N GLU A 91 -1.00 -10.92 -16.18
CA GLU A 91 -0.72 -12.35 -16.15
C GLU A 91 -1.66 -13.04 -15.17
N GLN A 92 -1.60 -12.65 -13.89
CA GLN A 92 -2.48 -13.12 -12.84
C GLN A 92 -2.50 -12.10 -11.69
N PRO A 93 -3.68 -11.64 -11.22
CA PRO A 93 -3.76 -10.76 -10.07
C PRO A 93 -3.31 -11.51 -8.80
N LEU A 94 -2.30 -10.99 -8.11
CA LEU A 94 -1.81 -11.55 -6.85
C LEU A 94 -2.85 -11.37 -5.74
N GLY A 95 -3.20 -12.44 -5.03
CA GLY A 95 -3.95 -12.42 -3.79
C GLY A 95 -3.04 -12.10 -2.60
N ILE A 96 -3.30 -10.98 -1.92
CA ILE A 96 -2.49 -10.52 -0.78
C ILE A 96 -3.33 -10.55 0.49
N ALA A 97 -3.05 -11.49 1.39
CA ALA A 97 -3.68 -11.57 2.71
C ALA A 97 -3.05 -10.55 3.67
N PHE A 98 -3.87 -9.85 4.45
CA PHE A 98 -3.38 -8.87 5.43
C PHE A 98 -4.35 -8.70 6.60
N LEU A 99 -3.92 -8.04 7.66
CA LEU A 99 -4.75 -7.81 8.85
C LEU A 99 -5.79 -6.72 8.57
N GLY A 100 -7.04 -7.13 8.43
CA GLY A 100 -8.17 -6.28 8.11
C GLY A 100 -8.73 -5.52 9.32
N PRO A 101 -9.87 -4.81 9.13
CA PRO A 101 -10.62 -4.68 7.87
C PRO A 101 -9.96 -3.72 6.87
N LEU A 102 -10.62 -3.43 5.75
CA LEU A 102 -10.19 -2.38 4.81
C LEU A 102 -10.11 -1.02 5.54
N GLY A 103 -9.12 -0.22 5.21
CA GLY A 103 -8.77 1.07 5.83
C GLY A 103 -7.69 0.97 6.92
N THR A 104 -7.10 -0.21 7.15
CA THR A 104 -6.02 -0.37 8.15
C THR A 104 -4.65 0.01 7.58
N PHE A 105 -3.69 0.26 8.47
CA PHE A 105 -2.30 0.45 8.05
C PHE A 105 -1.70 -0.78 7.35
N SER A 106 -2.20 -1.99 7.65
CA SER A 106 -1.80 -3.22 6.97
C SER A 106 -2.28 -3.24 5.52
N GLU A 107 -3.47 -2.70 5.21
CA GLU A 107 -3.90 -2.48 3.82
C GLU A 107 -2.95 -1.50 3.12
N GLY A 108 -2.67 -0.35 3.74
CA GLY A 108 -1.75 0.65 3.17
C GLY A 108 -0.34 0.10 2.94
N ALA A 109 0.14 -0.79 3.82
CA ALA A 109 1.40 -1.50 3.64
C ALA A 109 1.35 -2.49 2.47
N ALA A 110 0.24 -3.21 2.30
CA ALA A 110 0.03 -4.12 1.18
C ALA A 110 -0.01 -3.39 -0.16
N THR A 111 -0.78 -2.31 -0.26
CA THR A 111 -0.83 -1.47 -1.46
C THR A 111 0.53 -0.82 -1.74
N LYS A 112 1.23 -0.32 -0.71
CA LYS A 112 2.58 0.25 -0.88
C LYS A 112 3.57 -0.79 -1.39
N HIS A 113 3.47 -2.04 -0.94
CA HIS A 113 4.40 -3.08 -1.34
C HIS A 113 4.09 -3.65 -2.73
N PHE A 114 2.84 -4.03 -2.99
CA PHE A 114 2.44 -4.78 -4.19
C PHE A 114 1.78 -3.92 -5.29
N GLY A 115 1.53 -2.63 -5.02
CA GLY A 115 0.80 -1.72 -5.90
C GLY A 115 -0.72 -1.97 -5.90
N HIS A 116 -1.44 -1.15 -6.66
CA HIS A 116 -2.91 -1.14 -6.62
C HIS A 116 -3.58 -2.25 -7.41
N ALA A 117 -2.84 -2.94 -8.28
CA ALA A 117 -3.41 -4.01 -9.11
C ALA A 117 -3.54 -5.35 -8.36
N ALA A 118 -3.03 -5.44 -7.13
CA ALA A 118 -3.13 -6.62 -6.29
C ALA A 118 -4.53 -6.81 -5.72
N ARG A 119 -4.99 -8.07 -5.62
CA ARG A 119 -6.25 -8.43 -4.97
C ARG A 119 -6.04 -8.50 -3.45
N LEU A 120 -6.46 -7.46 -2.75
CA LEU A 120 -6.35 -7.37 -1.29
C LEU A 120 -7.39 -8.27 -0.61
N MET A 121 -6.94 -9.10 0.32
CA MET A 121 -7.75 -10.10 1.04
C MET A 121 -7.66 -9.86 2.56
N PRO A 122 -8.54 -9.03 3.14
CA PRO A 122 -8.53 -8.72 4.57
C PRO A 122 -8.88 -9.96 5.41
N GLN A 123 -8.10 -10.21 6.45
CA GLN A 123 -8.30 -11.29 7.41
C GLN A 123 -8.51 -10.76 8.83
N ILE A 124 -9.20 -11.53 9.67
CA ILE A 124 -9.57 -11.12 11.02
C ILE A 124 -8.44 -11.28 12.05
N SER A 125 -7.44 -12.12 11.75
CA SER A 125 -6.34 -12.42 12.66
C SER A 125 -5.04 -12.72 11.89
N ILE A 126 -3.89 -12.59 12.57
CA ILE A 126 -2.58 -12.92 11.99
C ILE A 126 -2.53 -14.42 11.65
N ASP A 127 -3.09 -15.28 12.50
CA ASP A 127 -3.23 -16.70 12.22
C ASP A 127 -3.91 -17.00 10.90
N ASP A 128 -5.03 -16.33 10.62
CA ASP A 128 -5.80 -16.56 9.40
C ASP A 128 -5.04 -16.06 8.16
N ILE A 129 -4.24 -14.99 8.28
CA ILE A 129 -3.34 -14.55 7.20
C ILE A 129 -2.36 -15.66 6.82
N PHE A 130 -1.70 -16.28 7.81
CA PHE A 130 -0.76 -17.36 7.56
C PHE A 130 -1.46 -18.58 6.96
N ARG A 131 -2.63 -18.97 7.50
CA ARG A 131 -3.43 -20.10 6.98
C ARG A 131 -3.84 -19.91 5.52
N GLU A 132 -4.25 -18.70 5.14
CA GLU A 132 -4.66 -18.41 3.75
C GLU A 132 -3.50 -18.59 2.76
N VAL A 133 -2.28 -18.27 3.16
CA VAL A 133 -1.09 -18.51 2.31
C VAL A 133 -0.67 -19.97 2.34
N GLU A 134 -0.69 -20.63 3.48
CA GLU A 134 -0.37 -22.07 3.58
C GLU A 134 -1.36 -22.95 2.80
N ALA A 135 -2.64 -22.55 2.75
CA ALA A 135 -3.68 -23.21 1.98
C ALA A 135 -3.70 -22.83 0.49
N CYS A 136 -2.76 -21.99 0.03
CA CYS A 136 -2.70 -21.46 -1.34
C CYS A 136 -3.96 -20.70 -1.77
N HIS A 137 -4.72 -20.11 -0.83
CA HIS A 137 -5.84 -19.21 -1.13
C HIS A 137 -5.36 -17.78 -1.44
N ALA A 138 -4.25 -17.38 -0.82
CA ALA A 138 -3.51 -16.15 -1.10
C ALA A 138 -2.08 -16.48 -1.54
N ASP A 139 -1.53 -15.67 -2.44
CA ASP A 139 -0.16 -15.84 -2.94
C ASP A 139 0.86 -15.30 -1.94
N TYR A 140 0.53 -14.20 -1.25
CA TYR A 140 1.41 -13.54 -0.29
C TYR A 140 0.64 -13.02 0.93
N ALA A 141 1.39 -12.80 2.01
CA ALA A 141 0.90 -12.20 3.25
C ALA A 141 1.66 -10.90 3.56
N VAL A 142 0.93 -9.90 4.03
CA VAL A 142 1.49 -8.68 4.63
C VAL A 142 1.11 -8.65 6.10
N VAL A 143 2.11 -8.89 6.94
CA VAL A 143 1.96 -9.00 8.39
C VAL A 143 2.83 -7.98 9.09
N PRO A 144 2.34 -7.33 10.16
CA PRO A 144 3.16 -6.42 10.94
C PRO A 144 4.11 -7.24 11.83
N ILE A 145 5.40 -6.92 11.81
CA ILE A 145 6.43 -7.62 12.61
C ILE A 145 6.96 -6.77 13.76
N GLU A 146 6.97 -5.45 13.61
CA GLU A 146 7.46 -4.51 14.61
C GLU A 146 6.73 -3.17 14.47
N ASN A 147 6.53 -2.49 15.59
CA ASN A 147 6.15 -1.08 15.61
C ASN A 147 7.09 -0.30 16.55
N SER A 148 7.29 0.99 16.26
CA SER A 148 8.26 1.83 16.99
C SER A 148 7.84 2.20 18.42
N THR A 149 6.63 1.83 18.85
CA THR A 149 6.06 2.21 20.17
C THR A 149 6.05 1.05 21.17
N GLU A 150 5.69 -0.15 20.71
CA GLU A 150 5.48 -1.36 21.49
C GLU A 150 6.46 -2.47 21.13
N GLY A 151 7.29 -2.25 20.09
CA GLY A 151 8.31 -3.19 19.65
C GLY A 151 7.74 -4.32 18.80
N ALA A 152 8.34 -5.50 18.95
CA ALA A 152 8.06 -6.65 18.11
C ALA A 152 6.68 -7.27 18.35
N ILE A 153 6.05 -7.75 17.29
CA ILE A 153 4.74 -8.39 17.31
C ILE A 153 4.96 -9.90 17.41
N GLY A 154 4.90 -10.39 18.66
CA GLY A 154 5.25 -11.78 19.00
C GLY A 154 4.50 -12.82 18.16
N ARG A 155 3.19 -12.60 17.91
CA ARG A 155 2.40 -13.58 17.14
C ARG A 155 2.92 -13.80 15.72
N THR A 156 3.35 -12.73 15.04
CA THR A 156 3.96 -12.82 13.71
C THR A 156 5.27 -13.60 13.76
N LEU A 157 6.11 -13.33 14.76
CA LEU A 157 7.39 -14.03 14.94
C LEU A 157 7.19 -15.52 15.22
N ASP A 158 6.23 -15.88 16.08
CA ASP A 158 5.90 -17.27 16.38
C ASP A 158 5.45 -18.02 15.13
N LEU A 159 4.60 -17.41 14.31
CA LEU A 159 4.08 -18.02 13.08
C LEU A 159 5.18 -18.17 12.01
N LEU A 160 6.11 -17.22 11.91
CA LEU A 160 7.27 -17.35 11.03
C LEU A 160 8.20 -18.51 11.42
N LEU A 161 8.26 -18.89 12.70
CA LEU A 161 9.06 -20.03 13.18
C LEU A 161 8.35 -21.37 13.02
N THR A 162 7.02 -21.37 13.02
CA THR A 162 6.20 -22.58 13.06
C THR A 162 5.59 -22.98 11.72
N THR A 163 5.59 -22.07 10.74
CA THR A 163 5.09 -22.31 9.38
C THR A 163 6.25 -22.44 8.38
N PRO A 164 6.06 -23.05 7.20
CA PRO A 164 7.07 -23.12 6.16
C PRO A 164 7.20 -21.82 5.35
N LEU A 165 6.43 -20.77 5.69
CA LEU A 165 6.43 -19.50 4.97
C LEU A 165 7.77 -18.78 5.11
N LYS A 166 8.13 -18.02 4.07
CA LYS A 166 9.40 -17.30 4.00
C LYS A 166 9.17 -15.81 3.79
N ILE A 167 9.97 -15.00 4.47
CA ILE A 167 10.02 -13.55 4.22
C ILE A 167 10.64 -13.34 2.85
N CYS A 168 9.92 -12.64 1.97
CA CYS A 168 10.37 -12.33 0.61
C CYS A 168 10.50 -10.82 0.35
N GLY A 169 10.16 -9.98 1.33
CA GLY A 169 10.30 -8.54 1.26
C GLY A 169 9.92 -7.88 2.57
N GLU A 170 10.24 -6.59 2.68
CA GLU A 170 9.87 -5.74 3.81
C GLU A 170 9.26 -4.42 3.31
N VAL A 171 8.45 -3.79 4.16
CA VAL A 171 7.89 -2.48 3.90
C VAL A 171 7.81 -1.68 5.19
N VAL A 172 8.41 -0.49 5.18
CA VAL A 172 8.30 0.47 6.28
C VAL A 172 7.20 1.47 5.94
N LEU A 173 6.20 1.55 6.81
CA LEU A 173 5.10 2.50 6.69
C LEU A 173 5.17 3.52 7.83
N ARG A 174 5.26 4.81 7.47
CA ARG A 174 5.17 5.88 8.45
C ARG A 174 3.73 6.05 8.88
N ILE A 175 3.47 5.84 10.17
CA ILE A 175 2.13 5.94 10.74
C ILE A 175 1.77 7.40 10.99
N HIS A 176 0.72 7.85 10.31
CA HIS A 176 0.06 9.12 10.54
C HIS A 176 -1.37 8.85 10.98
N GLN A 177 -1.73 9.32 12.17
CA GLN A 177 -3.11 9.25 12.62
C GLN A 177 -3.84 10.53 12.24
N HIS A 178 -5.07 10.36 11.77
CA HIS A 178 -5.93 11.45 11.34
C HIS A 178 -7.22 11.42 12.17
N LEU A 179 -7.63 12.57 12.70
CA LEU A 179 -8.97 12.72 13.25
C LEU A 179 -9.93 12.90 12.07
N LEU A 180 -10.93 12.03 11.98
CA LEU A 180 -12.01 12.09 10.99
C LEU A 180 -13.31 12.41 11.72
N SER A 181 -14.15 13.27 11.15
CA SER A 181 -15.44 13.63 11.73
C SER A 181 -16.41 14.16 10.67
N ASN A 182 -17.71 13.90 10.88
CA ASN A 182 -18.80 14.54 10.15
C ASN A 182 -19.24 15.88 10.78
N ALA A 183 -18.72 16.20 11.97
CA ALA A 183 -19.07 17.43 12.68
C ALA A 183 -18.53 18.67 11.96
N GLY A 184 -19.26 19.79 12.05
CA GLY A 184 -18.85 21.05 11.45
C GLY A 184 -17.70 21.72 12.21
N SER A 185 -17.50 21.35 13.48
CA SER A 185 -16.45 21.88 14.34
C SER A 185 -15.99 20.86 15.38
N LEU A 186 -14.77 21.03 15.91
CA LEU A 186 -14.23 20.16 16.97
C LEU A 186 -15.05 20.22 18.26
N GLY A 187 -15.74 21.32 18.54
CA GLY A 187 -16.55 21.49 19.76
C GLY A 187 -17.80 20.61 19.79
N GLU A 188 -18.26 20.14 18.64
CA GLU A 188 -19.41 19.24 18.50
C GLU A 188 -19.04 17.76 18.76
N VAL A 189 -17.75 17.44 18.79
CA VAL A 189 -17.27 16.06 18.95
C VAL A 189 -17.42 15.62 20.40
N THR A 190 -18.38 14.72 20.65
CA THR A 190 -18.66 14.18 22.00
C THR A 190 -18.05 12.81 22.26
N LYS A 191 -17.71 12.07 21.20
CA LYS A 191 -17.11 10.74 21.28
C LYS A 191 -15.97 10.61 20.28
N VAL A 192 -14.93 9.87 20.65
CA VAL A 192 -13.80 9.50 19.80
C VAL A 192 -13.63 7.99 19.86
N TYR A 193 -13.87 7.35 18.72
CA TYR A 193 -13.60 5.92 18.51
C TYR A 193 -12.19 5.75 17.96
N SER A 194 -11.42 4.78 18.44
CA SER A 194 -10.15 4.34 17.82
C SER A 194 -9.70 3.02 18.45
N HIS A 195 -8.67 2.39 17.88
CA HIS A 195 -7.96 1.30 18.57
C HIS A 195 -7.27 1.82 19.84
N ALA A 196 -7.13 0.98 20.87
CA ALA A 196 -6.54 1.34 22.16
C ALA A 196 -5.14 1.97 22.01
N GLN A 197 -4.29 1.36 21.17
CA GLN A 197 -2.94 1.87 20.88
C GLN A 197 -2.98 3.27 20.26
N SER A 198 -3.95 3.52 19.38
CA SER A 198 -4.07 4.80 18.71
C SER A 198 -4.55 5.90 19.64
N LEU A 199 -5.50 5.59 20.53
CA LEU A 199 -5.90 6.50 21.62
C LEU A 199 -4.73 6.85 22.54
N ALA A 200 -3.88 5.86 22.86
CA ALA A 200 -2.70 6.09 23.70
C ALA A 200 -1.67 6.99 23.01
N GLN A 201 -1.36 6.72 21.74
CA GLN A 201 -0.41 7.51 20.95
C GLN A 201 -0.87 8.96 20.73
N CYS A 202 -2.18 9.20 20.65
CA CYS A 202 -2.75 10.54 20.46
C CYS A 202 -3.21 11.22 21.75
N HIS A 203 -2.88 10.68 22.93
CA HIS A 203 -3.43 11.14 24.21
C HIS A 203 -3.20 12.63 24.48
N GLU A 204 -2.00 13.15 24.24
CA GLU A 204 -1.68 14.56 24.47
C GLU A 204 -2.53 15.50 23.61
N TRP A 205 -2.67 15.17 22.33
CA TRP A 205 -3.47 15.95 21.40
C TRP A 205 -4.96 15.90 21.76
N LEU A 206 -5.46 14.71 22.14
CA LEU A 206 -6.84 14.51 22.56
C LEU A 206 -7.16 15.26 23.86
N ASN A 207 -6.25 15.27 24.85
CA ASN A 207 -6.44 16.03 26.09
C ASN A 207 -6.53 17.53 25.84
N ARG A 208 -5.73 18.05 24.90
CA ARG A 208 -5.70 19.48 24.58
C ARG A 208 -6.89 19.92 23.73
N SER A 209 -7.27 19.11 22.74
CA SER A 209 -8.19 19.52 21.68
C SER A 209 -9.62 19.04 21.91
N LEU A 210 -9.79 17.89 22.58
CA LEU A 210 -11.08 17.24 22.84
C LEU A 210 -11.15 16.75 24.32
N PRO A 211 -10.98 17.65 25.31
CA PRO A 211 -10.91 17.27 26.72
C PRO A 211 -12.20 16.62 27.26
N HIS A 212 -13.34 16.93 26.64
CA HIS A 212 -14.66 16.48 27.09
C HIS A 212 -15.20 15.30 26.28
N ALA A 213 -14.53 14.91 25.19
CA ALA A 213 -15.00 13.82 24.36
C ALA A 213 -14.72 12.46 25.03
N GLN A 214 -15.73 11.59 25.07
CA GLN A 214 -15.59 10.22 25.56
C GLN A 214 -14.72 9.42 24.59
N ARG A 215 -13.69 8.73 25.11
CA ARG A 215 -12.80 7.89 24.30
C ARG A 215 -13.26 6.44 24.38
N ILE A 216 -13.54 5.84 23.23
CA ILE A 216 -14.10 4.50 23.13
C ILE A 216 -13.14 3.63 22.31
N SER A 217 -12.56 2.63 22.97
CA SER A 217 -11.66 1.67 22.32
C SER A 217 -12.45 0.65 21.51
N VAL A 218 -12.03 0.41 20.28
CA VAL A 218 -12.60 -0.60 19.37
C VAL A 218 -11.51 -1.49 18.76
N GLY A 219 -11.90 -2.49 17.98
CA GLY A 219 -10.97 -3.51 17.46
C GLY A 219 -9.99 -3.00 16.39
N SER A 220 -10.30 -1.92 15.68
CA SER A 220 -9.38 -1.28 14.73
C SER A 220 -9.76 0.18 14.46
N ASN A 221 -8.82 0.97 13.91
CA ASN A 221 -9.09 2.35 13.49
C ASN A 221 -10.06 2.42 12.30
N ALA A 222 -10.02 1.43 11.41
CA ALA A 222 -10.97 1.33 10.31
C ALA A 222 -12.40 1.07 10.82
N GLN A 223 -12.56 0.16 11.79
CA GLN A 223 -13.84 -0.06 12.46
C GLN A 223 -14.31 1.21 13.20
N ALA A 224 -13.38 1.96 13.81
CA ALA A 224 -13.71 3.23 14.45
C ALA A 224 -14.30 4.26 13.47
N ALA A 225 -13.71 4.37 12.26
CA ALA A 225 -14.23 5.24 11.22
C ALA A 225 -15.63 4.82 10.74
N GLN A 226 -15.88 3.50 10.60
CA GLN A 226 -17.20 2.98 10.24
C GLN A 226 -18.26 3.30 11.30
N LEU A 227 -17.93 3.14 12.59
CA LEU A 227 -18.84 3.47 13.69
C LEU A 227 -19.13 4.97 13.74
N ALA A 228 -18.09 5.81 13.61
CA ALA A 228 -18.24 7.26 13.61
C ALA A 228 -19.05 7.78 12.41
N ALA A 229 -19.01 7.10 11.26
CA ALA A 229 -19.80 7.46 10.09
C ALA A 229 -21.28 7.07 10.20
N ALA A 230 -21.62 6.13 11.08
CA ALA A 230 -22.99 5.68 11.32
C ALA A 230 -23.73 6.50 12.40
N GLU A 231 -23.02 7.39 13.09
CA GLU A 231 -23.56 8.38 14.05
C GLU A 231 -23.66 9.77 13.41
#